data_AF-A0A533RYG9-F1
#
_entry.id   AF-A0A533RYG9-F1
#
_cell.length_a   1.000
_cell.length_b   1.000
_cell.length_c   1.000
_cell.angle_alpha   90.00
_cell.angle_beta   90.00
_cell.angle_gamma   90.00
#
_symmetry.space_group_name_H-M   'P 1'
#
loop_
_entity.id
_entity.type
_entity.pdbx_description
1 polymer ?
#
loop_
_entity_poly.entity_id
_entity_poly.type
_entity_poly.pdbx_seq_one_letter_code
_entity_poly.pdbx_strand_id
1 'polypeptide(L)'
;DEFSGATTVTVESTAVTGINAQLPKYGSVSGTVTERVSGHPLEGVLVSAWGYEEFPTRPGSWGRTWVYTDAAGKYEISGVGGPIKLQFERIAAPFGRYYSDKMNLGEADTVTVPAGTLVPGMNQVLPGPGAISGKLTWTDTGEGIGYRTVVAISAEDSGNPALGGQSTTFPDGTYSIGDLAPGDYFVYTSTVQPPSTIYFDGHTEAADAETVTVTDCTTTAGIDFALVPPPTGFVGTLAEEGTSLAIPDAVVHFYRSVSDPLFGDYWEYTAFDWTDSGGSYELTGMPLGSYRAFFFDPDGGHAFEFWSDRDHFDEADTAQLTGPGLVVVNASLGTGSSISGTVTESGTALPLEGVEVVAYRWNGSGTSAYWDVYLSTTTDADGKYTIKGLRGSSYVVEFYDPEMHHATQYYSGKKTMYTGTLLT
;
A
#
# COMPACT_ATOMS: atom_id res chain seq x y z
N ASP A 1 54.10 -15.47 20.62
CA ASP A 1 53.70 -16.75 21.21
C ASP A 1 53.29 -16.47 22.65
N GLU A 2 52.05 -16.81 23.05
CA GLU A 2 51.42 -16.37 24.32
C GLU A 2 52.19 -16.77 25.59
N PHE A 3 53.18 -17.65 25.44
CA PHE A 3 53.96 -18.22 26.53
C PHE A 3 55.41 -17.73 26.57
N SER A 4 55.82 -16.76 25.74
CA SER A 4 57.22 -16.32 25.67
C SER A 4 57.74 -15.67 26.95
N GLY A 5 56.85 -15.19 27.83
CA GLY A 5 57.18 -14.69 29.17
C GLY A 5 56.84 -15.67 30.30
N ALA A 6 56.30 -16.85 29.98
CA ALA A 6 55.88 -17.82 30.99
C ALA A 6 57.08 -18.62 31.50
N THR A 7 57.19 -18.74 32.82
CA THR A 7 58.14 -19.67 33.43
C THR A 7 57.70 -21.10 33.11
N THR A 8 58.47 -21.82 32.29
CA THR A 8 58.16 -23.21 31.94
C THR A 8 58.34 -24.12 33.15
N VAL A 9 57.30 -24.90 33.47
CA VAL A 9 57.36 -25.97 34.47
C VAL A 9 57.37 -27.30 33.74
N THR A 10 58.49 -28.02 33.82
CA THR A 10 58.64 -29.34 33.19
C THR A 10 58.19 -30.44 34.15
N VAL A 11 57.30 -31.32 33.69
CA VAL A 11 56.75 -32.43 34.49
C VAL A 11 57.34 -33.75 33.99
N GLU A 12 57.97 -34.50 34.89
CA GLU A 12 58.51 -35.85 34.65
C GLU A 12 57.75 -36.90 35.50
N SER A 13 58.28 -38.12 35.67
CA SER A 13 57.56 -39.25 36.32
C SER A 13 57.35 -39.10 37.85
N THR A 14 57.74 -37.98 38.45
CA THR A 14 57.54 -37.66 39.87
C THR A 14 56.74 -36.37 40.03
N ALA A 15 55.89 -36.31 41.06
CA ALA A 15 55.02 -35.16 41.31
C ALA A 15 55.82 -33.86 41.58
N VAL A 16 55.50 -32.80 40.84
CA VAL A 16 56.02 -31.44 41.06
C VAL A 16 55.14 -30.73 42.09
N THR A 17 55.72 -30.23 43.18
CA THR A 17 55.02 -29.53 44.27
C THR A 17 55.65 -28.17 44.56
N GLY A 18 55.02 -27.33 45.41
CA GLY A 18 55.56 -26.00 45.77
C GLY A 18 55.26 -24.88 44.76
N ILE A 19 54.45 -25.15 43.74
CA ILE A 19 53.96 -24.16 42.77
C ILE A 19 52.83 -23.34 43.42
N ASN A 20 53.21 -22.33 44.20
CA ASN A 20 52.29 -21.43 44.89
C ASN A 20 52.13 -20.11 44.13
N ALA A 21 50.91 -19.57 44.09
CA ALA A 21 50.62 -18.27 43.52
C ALA A 21 49.91 -17.38 44.53
N GLN A 22 50.16 -16.06 44.46
CA GLN A 22 49.37 -15.06 45.16
C GLN A 22 48.43 -14.41 44.16
N LEU A 23 47.12 -14.52 44.41
CA LEU A 23 46.09 -13.91 43.59
C LEU A 23 45.70 -12.56 44.22
N PRO A 24 45.81 -11.43 43.50
CA PRO A 24 45.30 -10.17 44.00
C PRO A 24 43.78 -10.25 44.15
N LYS A 25 43.24 -9.58 45.17
CA LYS A 25 41.78 -9.40 45.28
C LYS A 25 41.32 -8.43 44.21
N TYR A 26 40.27 -8.77 43.49
CA TYR A 26 39.53 -7.76 42.73
C TYR A 26 38.85 -6.77 43.68
N GLY A 27 38.68 -5.54 43.20
CA GLY A 27 37.81 -4.55 43.83
C GLY A 27 36.37 -4.68 43.33
N SER A 28 35.55 -3.71 43.74
CA SER A 28 34.19 -3.53 43.25
C SER A 28 33.88 -2.05 43.00
N VAL A 29 32.85 -1.78 42.22
CA VAL A 29 32.34 -0.44 41.93
C VAL A 29 30.83 -0.42 42.15
N SER A 30 30.31 0.64 42.78
CA SER A 30 28.87 0.79 43.02
C SER A 30 28.36 2.20 42.78
N GLY A 31 27.06 2.29 42.53
CA GLY A 31 26.37 3.56 42.32
C GLY A 31 24.87 3.37 42.23
N THR A 32 24.19 4.48 41.94
CA THR A 32 22.75 4.52 41.64
C THR A 32 22.50 5.05 40.23
N VAL A 33 21.47 4.53 39.57
CA VAL A 33 20.99 5.05 38.30
C VAL A 33 19.60 5.65 38.49
N THR A 34 19.42 6.90 38.07
CA THR A 34 18.15 7.64 38.17
C THR A 34 17.73 8.20 36.81
N GLU A 35 16.42 8.37 36.63
CA GLU A 35 15.86 9.04 35.47
C GLU A 35 16.05 10.57 35.59
N ARG A 36 16.40 11.22 34.49
CA ARG A 36 16.84 12.63 34.46
C ARG A 36 15.80 13.64 34.88
N VAL A 37 14.54 13.45 34.49
CA VAL A 37 13.47 14.44 34.69
C VAL A 37 12.80 14.27 36.05
N SER A 38 12.37 13.06 36.36
CA SER A 38 11.64 12.71 37.59
C SER A 38 12.56 12.43 38.78
N GLY A 39 13.83 12.08 38.54
CA GLY A 39 14.76 11.63 39.57
C GLY A 39 14.44 10.25 40.14
N HIS A 40 13.46 9.52 39.57
CA HIS A 40 13.11 8.19 40.05
C HIS A 40 14.25 7.18 39.81
N PRO A 41 14.46 6.23 40.73
CA PRO A 41 15.44 5.16 40.52
C PRO A 41 15.06 4.29 39.33
N LEU A 42 16.04 3.91 38.52
CA LEU A 42 15.85 3.06 37.34
C LEU A 42 16.25 1.63 37.67
N GLU A 43 15.28 0.73 37.75
CA GLU A 43 15.46 -0.72 37.85
C GLU A 43 15.80 -1.35 36.50
N GLY A 44 16.60 -2.42 36.49
CA GLY A 44 16.85 -3.22 35.28
C GLY A 44 17.79 -2.56 34.26
N VAL A 45 18.52 -1.51 34.64
CA VAL A 45 19.59 -0.93 33.82
C VAL A 45 20.78 -1.88 33.82
N LEU A 46 21.23 -2.31 32.66
CA LEU A 46 22.45 -3.10 32.51
C LEU A 46 23.65 -2.18 32.70
N VAL A 47 24.38 -2.37 33.79
CA VAL A 47 25.64 -1.68 34.05
C VAL A 47 26.78 -2.63 33.74
N SER A 48 27.63 -2.27 32.77
CA SER A 48 28.81 -3.03 32.37
C SER A 48 30.08 -2.28 32.73
N ALA A 49 31.04 -2.97 33.33
CA ALA A 49 32.40 -2.49 33.49
C ALA A 49 33.27 -3.11 32.41
N TRP A 50 33.88 -2.25 31.60
CA TRP A 50 34.87 -2.59 30.60
C TRP A 50 36.24 -2.31 31.21
N GLY A 51 37.07 -3.33 31.45
CA GLY A 51 38.47 -3.15 31.89
C GLY A 51 39.45 -3.33 30.75
N TYR A 52 40.50 -2.49 30.67
CA TYR A 52 41.55 -2.69 29.67
C TYR A 52 42.42 -3.87 30.09
N GLU A 53 42.34 -4.99 29.35
CA GLU A 53 43.23 -6.12 29.58
C GLU A 53 44.31 -6.13 28.48
N GLU A 54 45.58 -6.03 28.88
CA GLU A 54 46.71 -6.32 27.98
C GLU A 54 46.84 -7.84 27.81
N PHE A 55 45.94 -8.43 27.01
CA PHE A 55 46.19 -9.77 26.49
C PHE A 55 47.19 -9.71 25.33
N PRO A 56 48.28 -10.49 25.34
CA PRO A 56 49.27 -10.49 24.25
C PRO A 56 48.68 -10.81 22.86
N THR A 57 47.56 -11.53 22.78
CA THR A 57 46.86 -11.88 21.52
C THR A 57 45.67 -11.03 21.19
N ARG A 58 45.22 -10.19 22.13
CA ARG A 58 44.22 -9.16 21.88
C ARG A 58 44.59 -7.86 22.59
N PRO A 59 45.70 -7.21 22.19
CA PRO A 59 46.02 -5.88 22.70
C PRO A 59 44.84 -4.95 22.40
N GLY A 60 44.27 -4.34 23.44
CA GLY A 60 43.09 -3.48 23.30
C GLY A 60 41.72 -4.16 23.41
N SER A 61 41.64 -5.40 23.87
CA SER A 61 40.35 -6.01 24.22
C SER A 61 39.95 -5.69 25.66
N TRP A 62 38.71 -5.23 25.80
CA TRP A 62 38.13 -4.91 27.08
C TRP A 62 37.40 -6.13 27.66
N GLY A 63 37.82 -6.62 28.84
CA GLY A 63 37.04 -7.62 29.60
C GLY A 63 35.73 -7.02 30.08
N ARG A 64 34.62 -7.77 30.04
CA ARG A 64 33.27 -7.29 30.41
C ARG A 64 32.71 -8.07 31.58
N THR A 65 32.43 -7.38 32.68
CA THR A 65 31.51 -7.86 33.74
C THR A 65 30.31 -6.93 33.82
N TRP A 66 29.17 -7.44 34.27
CA TRP A 66 27.92 -6.68 34.24
C TRP A 66 26.94 -7.12 35.33
N VAL A 67 26.07 -6.19 35.72
CA VAL A 67 24.96 -6.41 36.65
C VAL A 67 23.76 -5.57 36.20
N TYR A 68 22.58 -5.86 36.74
CA TYR A 68 21.40 -5.01 36.61
C TYR A 68 21.21 -4.17 37.86
N THR A 69 20.70 -2.94 37.71
CA THR A 69 20.22 -2.15 38.85
C THR A 69 19.00 -2.80 39.50
N ASP A 70 18.91 -2.70 40.83
CA ASP A 70 17.75 -3.14 41.60
C ASP A 70 16.58 -2.12 41.55
N ALA A 71 15.47 -2.42 42.23
CA ALA A 71 14.29 -1.54 42.34
C ALA A 71 14.58 -0.15 42.95
N ALA A 72 15.69 0.00 43.66
CA ALA A 72 16.17 1.28 44.19
C ALA A 72 17.20 1.95 43.27
N GLY A 73 17.39 1.42 42.06
CA GLY A 73 18.34 1.90 41.06
C GLY A 73 19.79 1.61 41.41
N LYS A 74 20.07 0.78 42.42
CA LYS A 74 21.44 0.53 42.89
C LYS A 74 22.08 -0.61 42.12
N TYR A 75 23.39 -0.50 41.91
CA TYR A 75 24.20 -1.57 41.35
C TYR A 75 25.53 -1.70 42.11
N GLU A 76 26.07 -2.91 42.13
CA GLU A 76 27.46 -3.17 42.53
C GLU A 76 28.07 -4.22 41.60
N ILE A 77 29.13 -3.83 40.89
CA ILE A 77 29.93 -4.73 40.06
C ILE A 77 31.15 -5.18 40.86
N SER A 78 31.23 -6.46 41.16
CA SER A 78 32.40 -7.09 41.78
C SER A 78 33.29 -7.74 40.73
N GLY A 79 34.56 -8.03 41.09
CA GLY A 79 35.47 -8.73 40.19
C GLY A 79 36.18 -7.83 39.19
N VAL A 80 36.29 -6.53 39.48
CA VAL A 80 36.94 -5.53 38.63
C VAL A 80 38.21 -5.00 39.28
N GLY A 81 39.20 -4.60 38.47
CA GLY A 81 40.44 -4.00 38.95
C GLY A 81 41.15 -3.22 37.85
N GLY A 82 41.91 -2.19 38.23
CA GLY A 82 42.61 -1.34 37.26
C GLY A 82 41.71 -0.29 36.60
N PRO A 83 42.16 0.32 35.48
CA PRO A 83 41.37 1.28 34.73
C PRO A 83 40.19 0.59 34.03
N ILE A 84 38.97 1.02 34.39
CA ILE A 84 37.73 0.56 33.78
C ILE A 84 36.96 1.74 33.18
N LYS A 85 36.07 1.47 32.23
CA LYS A 85 35.03 2.37 31.74
C LYS A 85 33.67 1.75 32.03
N LEU A 86 32.74 2.55 32.53
CA LEU A 86 31.38 2.10 32.81
C LEU A 86 30.47 2.38 31.62
N GLN A 87 29.59 1.43 31.33
CA GLN A 87 28.51 1.54 30.35
C GLN A 87 27.19 1.26 31.06
N PHE A 88 26.18 2.06 30.75
CA PHE A 88 24.81 1.94 31.24
C PHE A 88 23.88 1.79 30.04
N GLU A 89 23.06 0.74 30.05
CA GLU A 89 22.19 0.38 28.93
C GLU A 89 20.79 0.01 29.43
N ARG A 90 19.75 0.59 28.84
CA ARG A 90 18.35 0.25 29.13
C ARG A 90 17.85 -0.72 28.07
N ILE A 91 17.87 -2.02 28.35
CA ILE A 91 17.61 -3.08 27.36
C ILE A 91 16.14 -3.14 26.89
N ALA A 92 15.19 -2.61 27.67
CA ALA A 92 13.76 -2.78 27.42
C ALA A 92 13.18 -1.93 26.27
N ALA A 93 13.95 -0.99 25.70
CA ALA A 93 13.60 -0.29 24.46
C ALA A 93 14.88 0.19 23.77
N PRO A 94 14.86 0.75 22.55
CA PRO A 94 16.06 1.12 21.80
C PRO A 94 16.71 2.41 22.37
N PHE A 95 16.90 2.46 23.69
CA PHE A 95 17.71 3.46 24.34
C PHE A 95 19.17 3.13 24.07
N GLY A 96 19.87 4.06 23.41
CA GLY A 96 21.30 3.94 23.15
C GLY A 96 22.14 3.64 24.40
N ARG A 97 23.41 3.33 24.15
CA ARG A 97 24.40 3.01 25.19
C ARG A 97 24.92 4.32 25.78
N TYR A 98 24.93 4.45 27.11
CA TYR A 98 25.47 5.62 27.80
C TYR A 98 26.78 5.26 28.51
N TYR A 99 27.81 6.09 28.38
CA TYR A 99 29.10 5.89 29.01
C TYR A 99 29.47 7.11 29.87
N SER A 100 28.84 7.25 31.04
CA SER A 100 29.03 8.42 31.93
C SER A 100 28.86 9.76 31.20
N ASP A 101 27.63 10.01 30.74
CA ASP A 101 27.22 11.21 29.98
C ASP A 101 27.82 11.37 28.57
N LYS A 102 28.52 10.35 28.06
CA LYS A 102 29.13 10.34 26.72
C LYS A 102 28.55 9.22 25.87
N MET A 103 28.33 9.47 24.58
CA MET A 103 27.71 8.51 23.65
C MET A 103 28.68 7.42 23.17
N ASN A 104 30.00 7.59 23.34
CA ASN A 104 31.01 6.66 22.84
C ASN A 104 31.95 6.15 23.93
N LEU A 105 32.24 4.84 23.90
CA LEU A 105 33.20 4.18 24.81
C LEU A 105 34.59 4.84 24.75
N GLY A 106 35.01 5.36 23.59
CA GLY A 106 36.30 6.04 23.42
C GLY A 106 36.44 7.29 24.29
N GLU A 107 35.34 8.02 24.50
CA GLU A 107 35.31 9.30 25.20
C GLU A 107 35.01 9.14 26.70
N ALA A 108 34.45 7.98 27.10
CA ALA A 108 34.10 7.66 28.49
C ALA A 108 35.27 7.86 29.46
N ASP A 109 34.97 8.45 30.62
CA ASP A 109 35.96 8.65 31.67
C ASP A 109 36.41 7.31 32.25
N THR A 110 37.69 7.22 32.57
CA THR A 110 38.28 6.00 33.15
C THR A 110 38.22 6.06 34.66
N VAL A 111 37.60 5.05 35.26
CA VAL A 111 37.56 4.85 36.71
C VAL A 111 38.69 3.89 37.09
N THR A 112 39.53 4.27 38.05
CA THR A 112 40.56 3.35 38.58
C THR A 112 39.98 2.60 39.77
N VAL A 113 39.95 1.26 39.71
CA VAL A 113 39.49 0.40 40.82
C VAL A 113 40.68 -0.26 41.51
N PRO A 114 41.03 0.14 42.75
CA PRO A 114 42.10 -0.52 43.50
C PRO A 114 41.72 -1.94 43.94
N ALA A 115 42.74 -2.80 44.07
CA ALA A 115 42.57 -4.20 44.48
C ALA A 115 41.92 -4.31 45.87
N GLY A 116 40.85 -5.09 45.97
CA GLY A 116 40.15 -5.37 47.24
C GLY A 116 39.37 -4.20 47.84
N THR A 117 39.18 -3.10 47.10
CA THR A 117 38.43 -1.92 47.56
C THR A 117 37.13 -1.74 46.79
N LEU A 118 36.07 -1.27 47.47
CA LEU A 118 34.85 -0.77 46.85
C LEU A 118 35.06 0.71 46.46
N VAL A 119 34.75 1.06 45.22
CA VAL A 119 34.65 2.43 44.72
C VAL A 119 33.18 2.83 44.60
N PRO A 120 32.60 3.53 45.60
CA PRO A 120 31.19 3.92 45.58
C PRO A 120 30.96 5.24 44.83
N GLY A 121 29.68 5.56 44.60
CA GLY A 121 29.27 6.88 44.09
C GLY A 121 29.39 7.05 42.58
N MET A 122 29.53 5.96 41.84
CA MET A 122 29.50 5.96 40.37
C MET A 122 28.06 6.07 39.87
N ASN A 123 27.40 7.16 40.23
CA ASN A 123 26.01 7.40 39.92
C ASN A 123 25.85 7.82 38.47
N GLN A 124 24.71 7.47 37.87
CA GLN A 124 24.38 7.86 36.51
C GLN A 124 22.97 8.44 36.46
N VAL A 125 22.80 9.50 35.67
CA VAL A 125 21.49 10.04 35.32
C VAL A 125 21.22 9.71 33.86
N LEU A 126 20.17 8.95 33.58
CA LEU A 126 19.79 8.54 32.22
C LEU A 126 18.49 9.24 31.81
N PRO A 127 18.33 9.59 30.52
CA PRO A 127 17.04 10.06 30.04
C PRO A 127 15.96 8.98 30.16
N GLY A 128 14.75 9.43 30.42
CA GLY A 128 13.52 8.68 30.31
C GLY A 128 13.01 8.56 28.87
N PRO A 129 12.03 7.66 28.64
CA PRO A 129 11.41 7.51 27.33
C PRO A 129 10.61 8.73 26.93
N GLY A 130 10.83 9.23 25.72
CA GLY A 130 9.89 10.09 25.04
C GLY A 130 8.91 9.28 24.18
N ALA A 131 7.97 9.98 23.56
CA ALA A 131 7.00 9.39 22.64
C ALA A 131 6.69 10.35 21.48
N ILE A 132 6.19 9.80 20.38
CA ILE A 132 5.63 10.56 19.26
C ILE A 132 4.16 10.18 19.12
N SER A 133 3.26 11.14 18.95
CA SER A 133 1.85 10.88 18.71
C SER A 133 1.26 11.76 17.62
N GLY A 134 0.28 11.23 16.91
CA GLY A 134 -0.45 11.97 15.89
C GLY A 134 -1.61 11.16 15.34
N LYS A 135 -2.07 11.55 14.15
CA LYS A 135 -3.23 10.99 13.47
C LYS A 135 -2.97 10.79 11.98
N LEU A 136 -3.42 9.67 11.42
CA LEU A 136 -3.57 9.48 9.98
C LEU A 136 -5.01 9.77 9.55
N THR A 137 -5.18 10.60 8.52
CA THR A 137 -6.50 10.90 7.94
C THR A 137 -6.50 10.81 6.42
N TRP A 138 -7.68 10.59 5.83
CA TRP A 138 -7.87 10.76 4.39
C TRP A 138 -8.05 12.25 4.03
N THR A 139 -7.43 12.71 2.95
CA THR A 139 -7.49 14.12 2.53
C THR A 139 -8.88 14.59 2.08
N ASP A 140 -9.70 13.68 1.57
CA ASP A 140 -11.02 13.97 0.99
C ASP A 140 -12.13 14.06 2.05
N THR A 141 -12.11 13.16 3.02
CA THR A 141 -13.15 13.01 4.05
C THR A 141 -12.72 13.52 5.42
N GLY A 142 -11.41 13.60 5.68
CA GLY A 142 -10.86 13.86 7.01
C GLY A 142 -11.04 12.71 8.00
N GLU A 143 -11.61 11.58 7.57
CA GLU A 143 -11.79 10.40 8.41
C GLU A 143 -10.45 9.77 8.78
N GLY A 144 -10.41 9.15 9.97
CA GLY A 144 -9.22 8.49 10.48
C GLY A 144 -8.89 7.19 9.74
N ILE A 145 -7.60 6.95 9.48
CA ILE A 145 -7.14 5.72 8.83
C ILE A 145 -6.61 4.75 9.89
N GLY A 146 -7.43 3.76 10.25
CA GLY A 146 -7.06 2.73 11.21
C GLY A 146 -6.22 1.58 10.62
N TYR A 147 -5.61 0.83 11.54
CA TYR A 147 -4.87 -0.40 11.23
C TYR A 147 -3.71 -0.19 10.23
N ARG A 148 -3.06 0.97 10.30
CA ARG A 148 -1.86 1.33 9.53
C ARG A 148 -0.65 1.46 10.44
N THR A 149 0.52 1.05 9.95
CA THR A 149 1.76 1.17 10.72
C THR A 149 2.39 2.53 10.48
N VAL A 150 2.75 3.22 11.57
CA VAL A 150 3.60 4.40 11.58
C VAL A 150 4.93 4.03 12.24
N VAL A 151 6.03 4.40 11.61
CA VAL A 151 7.39 4.02 12.01
C VAL A 151 8.18 5.28 12.30
N ALA A 152 8.96 5.26 13.38
CA ALA A 152 9.98 6.25 13.69
C ALA A 152 11.37 5.61 13.54
N ILE A 153 12.24 6.26 12.77
CA ILE A 153 13.61 5.83 12.51
C ILE A 153 14.56 6.94 12.99
N SER A 154 15.60 6.57 13.74
CA SER A 154 16.57 7.57 14.23
C SER A 154 17.33 8.23 13.08
N ALA A 155 17.44 9.56 13.12
CA ALA A 155 18.16 10.36 12.13
C ALA A 155 19.69 10.39 12.35
N GLU A 156 20.18 9.86 13.49
CA GLU A 156 21.59 9.97 13.88
C GLU A 156 22.52 8.94 13.19
N ASP A 157 21.98 7.90 12.54
CA ASP A 157 22.76 6.81 11.93
C ASP A 157 22.58 6.76 10.41
N SER A 158 23.19 7.72 9.72
CA SER A 158 23.12 7.94 8.26
C SER A 158 23.59 6.76 7.36
N GLY A 159 24.10 5.68 7.94
CA GLY A 159 24.56 4.48 7.21
C GLY A 159 23.67 3.25 7.33
N ASN A 160 22.87 3.14 8.40
CA ASN A 160 21.91 2.06 8.62
C ASN A 160 21.00 2.45 9.80
N PRO A 161 19.94 3.23 9.55
CA PRO A 161 19.24 3.86 10.65
C PRO A 161 18.43 2.82 11.42
N ALA A 162 18.79 2.62 12.69
CA ALA A 162 18.10 1.67 13.55
C ALA A 162 16.63 2.08 13.71
N LEU A 163 15.71 1.10 13.65
CA LEU A 163 14.31 1.32 13.98
C LEU A 163 14.21 1.90 15.40
N GLY A 164 13.68 3.13 15.50
CA GLY A 164 13.42 3.79 16.77
C GLY A 164 12.17 3.24 17.45
N GLY A 165 11.13 2.96 16.68
CA GLY A 165 9.89 2.37 17.16
C GLY A 165 8.81 2.33 16.09
N GLN A 166 7.71 1.65 16.36
CA GLN A 166 6.53 1.65 15.48
C GLN A 166 5.24 1.53 16.29
N SER A 167 4.14 1.98 15.69
CA SER A 167 2.80 1.86 16.25
C SER A 167 1.79 1.58 15.15
N THR A 168 0.69 0.92 15.49
CA THR A 168 -0.44 0.71 14.58
C THR A 168 -1.55 1.67 14.96
N THR A 169 -2.09 2.41 13.98
CA THR A 169 -3.18 3.35 14.20
C THR A 169 -4.44 2.65 14.70
N PHE A 170 -5.13 3.29 15.64
CA PHE A 170 -6.48 2.93 16.07
C PHE A 170 -7.51 3.21 14.96
N PRO A 171 -8.73 2.64 15.03
CA PRO A 171 -9.77 2.85 14.02
C PRO A 171 -10.09 4.32 13.70
N ASP A 172 -9.88 5.23 14.66
CA ASP A 172 -10.07 6.67 14.47
C ASP A 172 -8.84 7.39 13.88
N GLY A 173 -7.82 6.64 13.48
CA GLY A 173 -6.59 7.13 12.87
C GLY A 173 -5.50 7.55 13.85
N THR A 174 -5.76 7.57 15.15
CA THR A 174 -4.77 8.01 16.15
C THR A 174 -3.67 6.98 16.37
N TYR A 175 -2.46 7.42 16.66
CA TYR A 175 -1.33 6.54 17.00
C TYR A 175 -0.42 7.17 18.06
N SER A 176 0.34 6.31 18.75
CA SER A 176 1.40 6.72 19.67
C SER A 176 2.56 5.72 19.60
N ILE A 177 3.75 6.21 19.28
CA ILE A 177 5.01 5.49 19.30
C ILE A 177 5.71 5.86 20.61
N GLY A 178 5.65 4.96 21.59
CA GLY A 178 6.30 5.14 22.89
C GLY A 178 7.72 4.61 22.93
N ASP A 179 8.35 4.75 24.10
CA ASP A 179 9.66 4.19 24.42
C ASP A 179 10.81 4.62 23.49
N LEU A 180 10.71 5.84 22.96
CA LEU A 180 11.73 6.45 22.12
C LEU A 180 12.81 7.10 22.98
N ALA A 181 14.08 6.94 22.58
CA ALA A 181 15.16 7.72 23.17
C ALA A 181 15.03 9.21 22.77
N PRO A 182 15.52 10.16 23.57
CA PRO A 182 15.62 11.53 23.10
C PRO A 182 16.58 11.63 21.91
N GLY A 183 16.18 12.38 20.89
CA GLY A 183 16.91 12.50 19.64
C GLY A 183 15.98 12.86 18.48
N ASP A 184 16.53 13.00 17.29
CA ASP A 184 15.78 13.34 16.09
C ASP A 184 15.41 12.09 15.29
N TYR A 185 14.17 12.06 14.80
CA TYR A 185 13.60 10.90 14.09
C TYR A 185 12.96 11.30 12.77
N PHE A 186 13.19 10.50 11.74
CA PHE A 186 12.29 10.47 10.58
C PHE A 186 11.07 9.63 10.93
N VAL A 187 9.87 10.18 10.74
CA VAL A 187 8.62 9.47 10.98
C VAL A 187 7.92 9.26 9.64
N TYR A 188 7.45 8.05 9.36
CA TYR A 188 6.77 7.76 8.10
C TYR A 188 5.69 6.67 8.25
N THR A 189 4.86 6.57 7.23
CA THR A 189 3.91 5.47 7.05
C THR A 189 4.00 4.91 5.62
N SER A 190 3.61 3.65 5.43
CA SER A 190 3.52 3.03 4.12
C SER A 190 2.14 3.23 3.49
N THR A 191 2.13 3.32 2.18
CA THR A 191 0.91 3.44 1.35
C THR A 191 0.71 2.17 0.54
N VAL A 192 -0.50 2.00 -0.02
CA VAL A 192 -0.85 0.84 -0.85
C VAL A 192 -0.41 1.03 -2.32
N GLN A 193 -0.20 2.27 -2.75
CA GLN A 193 0.15 2.68 -4.11
C GLN A 193 1.32 3.68 -4.07
N PRO A 194 2.11 3.83 -5.15
CA PRO A 194 3.17 4.84 -5.19
C PRO A 194 2.67 6.26 -4.83
N PRO A 195 3.45 7.05 -4.08
CA PRO A 195 4.73 6.70 -3.46
C PRO A 195 4.52 5.72 -2.31
N SER A 196 5.28 4.61 -2.24
CA SER A 196 5.08 3.51 -1.27
C SER A 196 5.35 3.91 0.19
N THR A 197 5.88 5.10 0.41
CA THR A 197 6.26 5.64 1.72
C THR A 197 6.07 7.15 1.70
N ILE A 198 5.49 7.67 2.78
CA ILE A 198 5.31 9.10 2.99
C ILE A 198 5.84 9.42 4.40
N TYR A 199 6.77 10.36 4.46
CA TYR A 199 7.34 10.92 5.68
C TYR A 199 6.43 12.03 6.25
N PHE A 200 6.55 12.26 7.56
CA PHE A 200 5.87 13.34 8.25
C PHE A 200 6.35 14.66 7.67
N ASP A 201 5.42 15.46 7.13
CA ASP A 201 5.59 16.66 6.26
C ASP A 201 5.18 16.44 4.78
N GLY A 202 4.92 15.20 4.38
CA GLY A 202 4.46 14.84 3.05
C GLY A 202 5.57 14.49 2.05
N HIS A 203 6.84 14.52 2.47
CA HIS A 203 7.95 14.12 1.62
C HIS A 203 7.97 12.60 1.37
N THR A 204 8.49 12.17 0.22
CA THR A 204 8.54 10.74 -0.17
C THR A 204 9.91 10.10 0.02
N GLU A 205 10.92 10.91 0.34
CA GLU A 205 12.30 10.48 0.58
C GLU A 205 12.79 11.03 1.92
N ALA A 206 13.51 10.21 2.69
CA ALA A 206 14.05 10.62 4.00
C ALA A 206 15.00 11.81 3.88
N ALA A 207 15.73 11.93 2.77
CA ALA A 207 16.72 13.00 2.57
C ALA A 207 16.09 14.40 2.52
N ASP A 208 14.82 14.49 2.15
CA ASP A 208 14.10 15.75 2.01
C ASP A 208 13.12 16.03 3.16
N ALA A 209 12.92 15.03 4.04
CA ALA A 209 11.95 15.12 5.13
C ALA A 209 12.51 15.90 6.35
N GLU A 210 11.63 16.57 7.08
CA GLU A 210 11.93 17.15 8.38
C GLU A 210 11.99 16.07 9.47
N THR A 211 12.93 16.23 10.40
CA THR A 211 13.04 15.34 11.55
C THR A 211 12.14 15.80 12.70
N VAL A 212 11.55 14.84 13.41
CA VAL A 212 10.80 15.05 14.66
C VAL A 212 11.72 14.85 15.86
N THR A 213 11.89 15.90 16.66
CA THR A 213 12.66 15.82 17.91
C THR A 213 11.83 15.18 19.03
N VAL A 214 12.37 14.12 19.62
CA VAL A 214 11.85 13.49 20.85
C VAL A 214 12.61 14.06 22.04
N THR A 215 11.86 14.57 23.01
CA THR A 215 12.42 15.11 24.26
C THR A 215 12.14 14.16 25.43
N ASP A 216 13.08 14.16 26.38
CA ASP A 216 13.07 13.35 27.59
C ASP A 216 11.73 13.37 28.35
N CYS A 217 11.16 12.19 28.64
CA CYS A 217 9.90 12.02 29.37
C CYS A 217 8.68 12.78 28.81
N THR A 218 8.70 13.15 27.52
CA THR A 218 7.62 13.91 26.89
C THR A 218 7.12 13.26 25.62
N THR A 219 5.84 13.49 25.33
CA THR A 219 5.24 13.14 24.05
C THR A 219 5.31 14.33 23.10
N THR A 220 6.02 14.18 21.99
CA THR A 220 5.93 15.09 20.84
C THR A 220 4.66 14.78 20.06
N ALA A 221 3.65 15.63 20.22
CA ALA A 221 2.33 15.46 19.62
C ALA A 221 2.15 16.31 18.34
N GLY A 222 1.10 16.00 17.56
CA GLY A 222 0.75 16.74 16.34
C GLY A 222 1.53 16.29 15.10
N ILE A 223 2.09 15.08 15.14
CA ILE A 223 2.77 14.47 14.01
C ILE A 223 1.72 13.83 13.11
N ASP A 224 0.96 14.62 12.38
CA ASP A 224 -0.21 14.16 11.63
C ASP A 224 0.12 13.89 10.15
N PHE A 225 -0.55 12.90 9.56
CA PHE A 225 -0.46 12.55 8.14
C PHE A 225 -1.83 12.69 7.48
N ALA A 226 -1.86 13.31 6.31
CA ALA A 226 -3.03 13.33 5.44
C ALA A 226 -2.71 12.56 4.15
N LEU A 227 -3.32 11.39 3.97
CA LEU A 227 -3.10 10.54 2.80
C LEU A 227 -4.17 10.78 1.76
N VAL A 228 -3.76 10.84 0.49
CA VAL A 228 -4.70 10.82 -0.63
C VAL A 228 -5.24 9.40 -0.77
N PRO A 229 -6.56 9.17 -0.80
CA PRO A 229 -7.11 7.85 -1.03
C PRO A 229 -6.68 7.32 -2.41
N PRO A 230 -6.39 6.01 -2.54
CA PRO A 230 -6.18 5.41 -3.85
C PRO A 230 -7.40 5.68 -4.74
N PRO A 231 -7.21 5.87 -6.06
CA PRO A 231 -8.35 6.05 -6.96
C PRO A 231 -9.27 4.83 -6.88
N THR A 232 -10.57 5.07 -6.95
CA THR A 232 -11.60 4.05 -7.16
C THR A 232 -11.96 4.02 -8.63
N GLY A 233 -12.11 2.83 -9.22
CA GLY A 233 -12.54 2.75 -10.62
C GLY A 233 -12.26 1.42 -11.30
N PHE A 234 -12.20 1.47 -12.63
CA PHE A 234 -12.02 0.30 -13.48
C PHE A 234 -10.87 0.46 -14.44
N VAL A 235 -10.15 -0.63 -14.65
CA VAL A 235 -9.15 -0.76 -15.70
C VAL A 235 -9.46 -2.00 -16.49
N GLY A 236 -9.01 -2.06 -17.74
CA GLY A 236 -9.13 -3.28 -18.49
C GLY A 236 -8.50 -3.17 -19.87
N THR A 237 -8.65 -4.26 -20.61
CA THR A 237 -8.19 -4.39 -21.97
C THR A 237 -9.31 -4.96 -22.84
N LEU A 238 -9.39 -4.48 -24.07
CA LEU A 238 -10.21 -5.06 -25.13
C LEU A 238 -9.28 -5.66 -26.17
N ALA A 239 -9.56 -6.91 -26.52
CA ALA A 239 -8.85 -7.63 -27.56
C ALA A 239 -9.82 -8.34 -28.50
N GLU A 240 -9.37 -8.66 -29.71
CA GLU A 240 -10.14 -9.44 -30.67
C GLU A 240 -10.17 -10.91 -30.22
N GLU A 241 -11.38 -11.48 -30.22
CA GLU A 241 -11.61 -12.87 -29.86
C GLU A 241 -10.81 -13.82 -30.77
N GLY A 242 -10.06 -14.75 -30.16
CA GLY A 242 -9.29 -15.75 -30.88
C GLY A 242 -7.92 -15.30 -31.40
N THR A 243 -7.66 -14.00 -31.56
CA THR A 243 -6.34 -13.46 -31.97
C THR A 243 -5.60 -12.79 -30.82
N SER A 244 -6.33 -12.31 -29.80
CA SER A 244 -5.81 -11.48 -28.70
C SER A 244 -5.12 -10.19 -29.18
N LEU A 245 -5.40 -9.74 -30.42
CA LEU A 245 -4.95 -8.45 -30.91
C LEU A 245 -5.70 -7.34 -30.18
N ALA A 246 -4.99 -6.30 -29.74
CA ALA A 246 -5.62 -5.16 -29.09
C ALA A 246 -6.63 -4.47 -30.01
N ILE A 247 -7.76 -4.04 -29.44
CA ILE A 247 -8.75 -3.22 -30.13
C ILE A 247 -8.59 -1.78 -29.64
N PRO A 248 -7.89 -0.91 -30.39
CA PRO A 248 -7.79 0.51 -30.06
C PRO A 248 -9.07 1.26 -30.44
N ASP A 249 -9.25 2.44 -29.87
CA ASP A 249 -10.34 3.37 -30.18
C ASP A 249 -11.75 2.76 -30.01
N ALA A 250 -11.86 1.67 -29.24
CA ALA A 250 -13.12 1.14 -28.76
C ALA A 250 -13.54 1.88 -27.48
N VAL A 251 -14.82 1.82 -27.16
CA VAL A 251 -15.40 2.52 -26.02
C VAL A 251 -15.97 1.54 -25.00
N VAL A 252 -15.73 1.84 -23.72
CA VAL A 252 -16.24 1.08 -22.59
C VAL A 252 -17.14 1.98 -21.76
N HIS A 253 -18.42 1.66 -21.68
CA HIS A 253 -19.38 2.35 -20.82
C HIS A 253 -19.62 1.57 -19.53
N PHE A 254 -19.75 2.28 -18.41
CA PHE A 254 -20.12 1.71 -17.11
C PHE A 254 -21.45 2.27 -16.62
N TYR A 255 -22.28 1.37 -16.11
CA TYR A 255 -23.58 1.67 -15.53
C TYR A 255 -23.62 1.18 -14.09
N ARG A 256 -23.95 2.07 -13.15
CA ARG A 256 -24.03 1.76 -11.71
C ARG A 256 -25.43 1.34 -11.34
N SER A 257 -25.57 0.32 -10.49
CA SER A 257 -26.84 -0.01 -9.86
C SER A 257 -27.20 1.03 -8.81
N VAL A 258 -28.39 1.61 -8.94
CA VAL A 258 -28.94 2.63 -8.04
C VAL A 258 -30.28 2.14 -7.52
N SER A 259 -30.44 2.14 -6.20
CA SER A 259 -31.72 1.88 -5.54
C SER A 259 -32.39 3.21 -5.20
N ASP A 260 -33.55 3.46 -5.82
CA ASP A 260 -34.35 4.65 -5.55
C ASP A 260 -35.71 4.29 -4.92
N PRO A 261 -36.14 4.96 -3.83
CA PRO A 261 -37.41 4.66 -3.17
C PRO A 261 -38.68 4.86 -4.02
N LEU A 262 -38.61 5.68 -5.07
CA LEU A 262 -39.74 6.02 -5.94
C LEU A 262 -39.72 5.22 -7.25
N PHE A 263 -38.53 4.95 -7.80
CA PHE A 263 -38.36 4.31 -9.10
C PHE A 263 -37.92 2.85 -9.04
N GLY A 264 -37.59 2.34 -7.85
CA GLY A 264 -37.04 0.99 -7.66
C GLY A 264 -35.56 0.93 -8.00
N ASP A 265 -35.05 -0.29 -8.19
CA ASP A 265 -33.68 -0.52 -8.61
C ASP A 265 -33.56 -0.32 -10.12
N TYR A 266 -32.61 0.52 -10.54
CA TYR A 266 -32.28 0.74 -11.94
C TYR A 266 -30.77 0.88 -12.14
N TRP A 267 -30.35 0.91 -13.40
CA TRP A 267 -28.96 1.12 -13.76
C TRP A 267 -28.76 2.49 -14.38
N GLU A 268 -27.88 3.28 -13.80
CA GLU A 268 -27.58 4.65 -14.20
C GLU A 268 -26.27 4.69 -14.98
N TYR A 269 -26.29 5.30 -16.18
CA TYR A 269 -25.05 5.59 -16.91
C TYR A 269 -24.12 6.46 -16.05
N THR A 270 -22.89 6.02 -15.82
CA THR A 270 -21.96 6.69 -14.91
C THR A 270 -20.79 7.34 -15.64
N ALA A 271 -20.10 6.58 -16.48
CA ALA A 271 -18.89 7.04 -17.16
C ALA A 271 -18.56 6.15 -18.36
N PHE A 272 -17.64 6.62 -19.19
CA PHE A 272 -17.07 5.88 -20.30
C PHE A 272 -15.60 6.26 -20.50
N ASP A 273 -14.84 5.37 -21.12
CA ASP A 273 -13.47 5.64 -21.57
C ASP A 273 -13.18 4.95 -22.90
N TRP A 274 -12.14 5.43 -23.59
CA TRP A 274 -11.68 4.88 -24.86
C TRP A 274 -10.45 4.00 -24.65
N THR A 275 -10.34 2.93 -25.42
CA THR A 275 -9.14 2.11 -25.42
C THR A 275 -8.00 2.79 -26.17
N ASP A 276 -6.80 2.73 -25.60
CA ASP A 276 -5.59 3.24 -26.22
C ASP A 276 -5.09 2.34 -27.37
N SER A 277 -3.95 2.70 -27.98
CA SER A 277 -3.31 1.90 -29.05
C SER A 277 -2.96 0.46 -28.65
N GLY A 278 -2.90 0.16 -27.35
CA GLY A 278 -2.68 -1.17 -26.77
C GLY A 278 -3.97 -1.85 -26.32
N GLY A 279 -5.14 -1.28 -26.61
CA GLY A 279 -6.44 -1.82 -26.22
C GLY A 279 -6.79 -1.58 -24.75
N SER A 280 -6.01 -0.78 -24.01
CA SER A 280 -6.20 -0.56 -22.57
C SER A 280 -7.07 0.66 -22.30
N TYR A 281 -7.87 0.61 -21.24
CA TYR A 281 -8.65 1.76 -20.74
C TYR A 281 -8.50 1.91 -19.21
N GLU A 282 -8.69 3.13 -18.70
CA GLU A 282 -8.60 3.45 -17.28
C GLU A 282 -9.62 4.53 -16.87
N LEU A 283 -10.60 4.14 -16.06
CA LEU A 283 -11.55 5.02 -15.40
C LEU A 283 -11.24 5.13 -13.92
N THR A 284 -11.04 6.36 -13.45
CA THR A 284 -10.79 6.66 -12.02
C THR A 284 -11.84 7.63 -11.47
N GLY A 285 -11.96 7.67 -10.14
CA GLY A 285 -12.94 8.53 -9.45
C GLY A 285 -14.37 7.97 -9.44
N MET A 286 -14.54 6.66 -9.66
CA MET A 286 -15.88 6.06 -9.72
C MET A 286 -16.45 5.81 -8.32
N PRO A 287 -17.74 6.09 -8.06
CA PRO A 287 -18.39 5.80 -6.79
C PRO A 287 -18.38 4.30 -6.43
N LEU A 288 -18.32 3.95 -5.15
CA LEU A 288 -18.45 2.55 -4.73
C LEU A 288 -19.83 1.99 -5.10
N GLY A 289 -19.88 0.74 -5.56
CA GLY A 289 -21.13 0.09 -5.92
C GLY A 289 -20.97 -1.07 -6.89
N SER A 290 -22.11 -1.55 -7.36
CA SER A 290 -22.26 -2.60 -8.36
C SER A 290 -22.36 -1.98 -9.75
N TYR A 291 -21.59 -2.50 -10.72
CA TYR A 291 -21.52 -1.96 -12.07
C TYR A 291 -21.69 -3.03 -13.15
N ARG A 292 -22.30 -2.64 -14.27
CA ARG A 292 -22.29 -3.38 -15.53
C ARG A 292 -21.49 -2.60 -16.57
N ALA A 293 -20.77 -3.30 -17.42
CA ALA A 293 -20.00 -2.71 -18.50
C ALA A 293 -20.52 -3.11 -19.88
N PHE A 294 -20.45 -2.17 -20.82
CA PHE A 294 -20.83 -2.31 -22.22
C PHE A 294 -19.64 -1.90 -23.09
N PHE A 295 -19.26 -2.77 -24.02
CA PHE A 295 -18.10 -2.62 -24.89
C PHE A 295 -18.56 -2.44 -26.33
N PHE A 296 -18.08 -1.38 -26.97
CA PHE A 296 -18.52 -0.99 -28.31
C PHE A 296 -17.32 -0.54 -29.14
N ASP A 297 -17.20 -1.09 -30.35
CA ASP A 297 -16.26 -0.62 -31.37
C ASP A 297 -17.00 0.32 -32.35
N PRO A 298 -16.76 1.64 -32.31
CA PRO A 298 -17.44 2.60 -33.17
C PRO A 298 -17.17 2.42 -34.67
N ASP A 299 -16.04 1.81 -35.05
CA ASP A 299 -15.75 1.51 -36.45
C ASP A 299 -16.60 0.34 -36.98
N GLY A 300 -17.18 -0.44 -36.06
CA GLY A 300 -18.06 -1.56 -36.32
C GLY A 300 -17.34 -2.79 -36.87
N GLY A 301 -16.02 -2.89 -36.66
CA GLY A 301 -15.22 -4.06 -36.99
C GLY A 301 -15.49 -5.24 -36.04
N HIS A 302 -15.92 -4.93 -34.82
CA HIS A 302 -16.26 -5.90 -33.78
C HIS A 302 -17.72 -5.78 -33.36
N ALA A 303 -18.31 -6.88 -32.92
CA ALA A 303 -19.64 -6.87 -32.33
C ALA A 303 -19.58 -6.27 -30.91
N PHE A 304 -20.56 -5.46 -30.55
CA PHE A 304 -20.68 -4.99 -29.17
C PHE A 304 -21.05 -6.14 -28.24
N GLU A 305 -20.72 -6.00 -26.96
CA GLU A 305 -21.18 -6.92 -25.92
C GLU A 305 -21.28 -6.24 -24.54
N PHE A 306 -21.92 -6.94 -23.61
CA PHE A 306 -21.85 -6.64 -22.20
C PHE A 306 -20.89 -7.60 -21.49
N TRP A 307 -20.34 -7.16 -20.36
CA TRP A 307 -19.29 -7.89 -19.66
C TRP A 307 -19.62 -9.36 -19.34
N SER A 308 -18.59 -10.20 -19.43
CA SER A 308 -18.64 -11.68 -19.37
C SER A 308 -19.43 -12.33 -20.52
N ASP A 309 -19.15 -11.91 -21.76
CA ASP A 309 -19.73 -12.46 -22.99
C ASP A 309 -21.27 -12.46 -23.00
N ARG A 310 -21.87 -11.40 -22.46
CA ARG A 310 -23.33 -11.28 -22.37
C ARG A 310 -23.87 -10.46 -23.52
N ASP A 311 -24.95 -10.95 -24.10
CA ASP A 311 -25.60 -10.32 -25.25
C ASP A 311 -26.58 -9.21 -24.86
N HIS A 312 -27.00 -9.18 -23.58
CA HIS A 312 -28.01 -8.24 -23.09
C HIS A 312 -27.60 -7.61 -21.78
N PHE A 313 -27.99 -6.35 -21.62
CA PHE A 313 -27.69 -5.55 -20.44
C PHE A 313 -28.20 -6.20 -19.15
N ASP A 314 -29.41 -6.76 -19.18
CA ASP A 314 -30.04 -7.40 -18.01
C ASP A 314 -29.40 -8.72 -17.58
N GLU A 315 -28.62 -9.34 -18.47
CA GLU A 315 -27.91 -10.59 -18.23
C GLU A 315 -26.43 -10.36 -17.90
N ALA A 316 -25.95 -9.12 -18.08
CA ALA A 316 -24.57 -8.72 -17.82
C ALA A 316 -24.16 -9.05 -16.38
N ASP A 317 -23.00 -9.70 -16.26
CA ASP A 317 -22.37 -9.91 -14.96
C ASP A 317 -22.03 -8.56 -14.33
N THR A 318 -21.92 -8.52 -12.99
CA THR A 318 -21.74 -7.28 -12.24
C THR A 318 -20.37 -7.20 -11.60
N ALA A 319 -19.60 -6.16 -11.94
CA ALA A 319 -18.35 -5.82 -11.26
C ALA A 319 -18.65 -5.09 -9.94
N GLN A 320 -17.95 -5.47 -8.88
CA GLN A 320 -18.14 -4.88 -7.54
C GLN A 320 -16.97 -3.96 -7.20
N LEU A 321 -17.25 -2.67 -7.04
CA LEU A 321 -16.31 -1.67 -6.58
C LEU A 321 -16.59 -1.38 -5.10
N THR A 322 -15.93 -2.11 -4.19
CA THR A 322 -16.24 -2.13 -2.75
C THR A 322 -15.30 -1.31 -1.88
N GLY A 323 -14.22 -0.77 -2.45
CA GLY A 323 -13.23 0.00 -1.72
C GLY A 323 -12.19 0.65 -2.65
N PRO A 324 -11.16 1.27 -2.06
CA PRO A 324 -10.10 1.92 -2.81
C PRO A 324 -9.32 0.93 -3.69
N GLY A 325 -8.93 1.38 -4.88
CA GLY A 325 -8.25 0.57 -5.89
C GLY A 325 -9.03 0.46 -7.20
N LEU A 326 -8.39 -0.10 -8.21
CA LEU A 326 -8.95 -0.32 -9.54
C LEU A 326 -9.36 -1.77 -9.70
N VAL A 327 -10.55 -2.00 -10.24
CA VAL A 327 -11.09 -3.33 -10.55
C VAL A 327 -10.85 -3.64 -12.02
N VAL A 328 -10.34 -4.83 -12.31
CA VAL A 328 -10.03 -5.25 -13.69
C VAL A 328 -11.30 -5.80 -14.35
N VAL A 329 -11.66 -5.23 -15.50
CA VAL A 329 -12.82 -5.62 -16.32
C VAL A 329 -12.37 -5.76 -17.77
N ASN A 330 -11.87 -6.93 -18.15
CA ASN A 330 -11.44 -7.22 -19.53
C ASN A 330 -12.60 -7.76 -20.38
N ALA A 331 -12.48 -7.60 -21.70
CA ALA A 331 -13.41 -8.16 -22.68
C ALA A 331 -12.65 -8.66 -23.93
N SER A 332 -13.27 -9.55 -24.69
CA SER A 332 -12.73 -10.03 -25.96
C SER A 332 -13.82 -10.03 -27.02
N LEU A 333 -13.79 -9.05 -27.92
CA LEU A 333 -14.88 -8.84 -28.86
C LEU A 333 -14.75 -9.73 -30.09
N GLY A 334 -15.82 -10.44 -30.42
CA GLY A 334 -15.95 -11.17 -31.67
C GLY A 334 -16.09 -10.24 -32.88
N THR A 335 -15.75 -10.74 -34.08
CA THR A 335 -15.87 -9.97 -35.32
C THR A 335 -17.30 -9.52 -35.59
N GLY A 336 -17.47 -8.25 -35.97
CA GLY A 336 -18.74 -7.66 -36.36
C GLY A 336 -19.14 -8.01 -37.79
N SER A 337 -20.43 -8.25 -38.00
CA SER A 337 -21.09 -8.40 -39.30
C SER A 337 -21.80 -7.10 -39.70
N SER A 338 -22.27 -7.02 -40.94
CA SER A 338 -22.98 -5.83 -41.44
C SER A 338 -24.19 -6.16 -42.30
N ILE A 339 -25.24 -5.32 -42.21
CA ILE A 339 -26.39 -5.32 -43.11
C ILE A 339 -26.40 -3.99 -43.87
N SER A 340 -26.38 -4.04 -45.20
CA SER A 340 -26.39 -2.84 -46.06
C SER A 340 -27.47 -2.93 -47.13
N GLY A 341 -27.94 -1.78 -47.60
CA GLY A 341 -28.92 -1.71 -48.68
C GLY A 341 -29.19 -0.29 -49.15
N THR A 342 -30.30 -0.12 -49.86
CA THR A 342 -30.79 1.18 -50.35
C THR A 342 -32.29 1.29 -50.10
N VAL A 343 -32.74 2.46 -49.68
CA VAL A 343 -34.15 2.79 -49.49
C VAL A 343 -34.58 3.78 -50.57
N THR A 344 -35.68 3.46 -51.25
CA THR A 344 -36.24 4.28 -52.33
C THR A 344 -37.75 4.42 -52.19
N GLU A 345 -38.30 5.53 -52.66
CA GLU A 345 -39.73 5.76 -52.72
C GLU A 345 -40.42 4.82 -53.73
N SER A 346 -41.51 4.20 -53.30
CA SER A 346 -42.31 3.31 -54.15
C SER A 346 -42.99 4.10 -55.28
N GLY A 347 -42.79 3.67 -56.52
CA GLY A 347 -43.41 4.26 -57.71
C GLY A 347 -42.53 5.28 -58.44
N THR A 348 -41.70 6.04 -57.72
CA THR A 348 -40.74 6.99 -58.34
C THR A 348 -39.31 6.42 -58.41
N ALA A 349 -38.99 5.47 -57.52
CA ALA A 349 -37.64 4.94 -57.31
C ALA A 349 -36.60 6.00 -56.91
N LEU A 350 -37.04 7.16 -56.43
CA LEU A 350 -36.14 8.19 -55.89
C LEU A 350 -35.52 7.70 -54.58
N PRO A 351 -34.22 7.95 -54.33
CA PRO A 351 -33.59 7.62 -53.06
C PRO A 351 -34.23 8.41 -51.91
N LEU A 352 -34.35 7.77 -50.76
CA LEU A 352 -34.85 8.40 -49.54
C LEU A 352 -33.71 8.58 -48.56
N GLU A 353 -33.34 9.83 -48.31
CA GLU A 353 -32.41 10.25 -47.26
C GLU A 353 -33.13 10.35 -45.92
N GLY A 354 -32.42 10.12 -44.80
CA GLY A 354 -32.98 10.37 -43.47
C GLY A 354 -33.90 9.27 -42.93
N VAL A 355 -34.13 8.20 -43.70
CA VAL A 355 -34.84 7.00 -43.21
C VAL A 355 -33.96 6.29 -42.17
N GLU A 356 -34.51 6.10 -40.97
CA GLU A 356 -33.90 5.31 -39.91
C GLU A 356 -34.09 3.82 -40.21
N VAL A 357 -32.98 3.09 -40.22
CA VAL A 357 -32.95 1.65 -40.47
C VAL A 357 -32.51 0.96 -39.19
N VAL A 358 -33.39 0.15 -38.60
CA VAL A 358 -33.20 -0.47 -37.29
C VAL A 358 -33.14 -1.99 -37.45
N ALA A 359 -32.06 -2.61 -36.98
CA ALA A 359 -31.93 -4.05 -36.88
C ALA A 359 -32.41 -4.51 -35.50
N TYR A 360 -33.48 -5.29 -35.49
CA TYR A 360 -34.00 -5.96 -34.30
C TYR A 360 -33.45 -7.37 -34.21
N ARG A 361 -33.00 -7.77 -33.02
CA ARG A 361 -32.62 -9.16 -32.72
C ARG A 361 -33.66 -9.76 -31.80
N TRP A 362 -33.92 -11.06 -31.98
CA TRP A 362 -34.80 -11.79 -31.08
C TRP A 362 -34.10 -12.06 -29.75
N ASN A 363 -34.56 -11.40 -28.69
CA ASN A 363 -34.06 -11.56 -27.33
C ASN A 363 -34.92 -12.61 -26.60
N GLY A 364 -34.46 -13.87 -26.61
CA GLY A 364 -34.84 -14.86 -25.60
C GLY A 364 -35.51 -16.17 -26.05
N SER A 365 -35.65 -17.05 -25.06
CA SER A 365 -36.46 -18.27 -25.06
C SER A 365 -37.39 -18.25 -23.84
N GLY A 366 -38.69 -18.56 -24.00
CA GLY A 366 -39.68 -18.56 -22.91
C GLY A 366 -40.70 -17.42 -22.98
N THR A 367 -41.39 -17.12 -21.87
CA THR A 367 -42.53 -16.18 -21.80
C THR A 367 -42.16 -14.69 -21.83
N SER A 368 -40.87 -14.36 -21.84
CA SER A 368 -40.34 -12.98 -21.84
C SER A 368 -39.61 -12.63 -23.15
N ALA A 369 -39.85 -13.37 -24.23
CA ALA A 369 -39.16 -13.14 -25.49
C ALA A 369 -39.73 -11.94 -26.26
N TYR A 370 -38.86 -11.03 -26.69
CA TYR A 370 -39.23 -9.85 -27.48
C TYR A 370 -38.17 -9.52 -28.53
N TRP A 371 -38.54 -8.67 -29.49
CA TRP A 371 -37.60 -8.08 -30.44
C TRP A 371 -36.94 -6.88 -29.79
N ASP A 372 -35.64 -6.96 -29.58
CA ASP A 372 -34.86 -5.88 -29.00
C ASP A 372 -34.16 -5.08 -30.10
N VAL A 373 -34.09 -3.76 -29.93
CA VAL A 373 -33.34 -2.89 -30.84
C VAL A 373 -31.88 -3.22 -30.65
N TYR A 374 -31.24 -3.77 -31.67
CA TYR A 374 -29.84 -4.15 -31.58
C TYR A 374 -28.93 -3.00 -32.03
N LEU A 375 -29.10 -2.52 -33.26
CA LEU A 375 -28.39 -1.35 -33.81
C LEU A 375 -29.26 -0.61 -34.83
N SER A 376 -28.99 0.68 -35.04
CA SER A 376 -29.63 1.48 -36.09
C SER A 376 -28.63 2.32 -36.88
N THR A 377 -29.06 2.80 -38.04
CA THR A 377 -28.35 3.76 -38.87
C THR A 377 -29.36 4.62 -39.64
N THR A 378 -28.88 5.65 -40.33
CA THR A 378 -29.72 6.49 -41.19
C THR A 378 -29.22 6.41 -42.63
N THR A 379 -30.16 6.42 -43.57
CA THR A 379 -29.86 6.47 -45.00
C THR A 379 -29.21 7.80 -45.40
N ASP A 380 -28.22 7.73 -46.28
CA ASP A 380 -27.56 8.90 -46.88
C ASP A 380 -28.40 9.53 -48.02
N ALA A 381 -27.87 10.58 -48.66
CA ALA A 381 -28.51 11.26 -49.78
C ALA A 381 -28.76 10.37 -51.02
N ASP A 382 -28.04 9.26 -51.16
CA ASP A 382 -28.27 8.23 -52.19
C ASP A 382 -29.26 7.15 -51.71
N GLY A 383 -29.84 7.31 -50.52
CA GLY A 383 -30.71 6.36 -49.85
C GLY A 383 -29.97 5.11 -49.35
N LYS A 384 -28.63 5.09 -49.34
CA LYS A 384 -27.86 3.92 -48.93
C LYS A 384 -27.70 3.88 -47.42
N TYR A 385 -27.65 2.67 -46.87
CA TYR A 385 -27.40 2.45 -45.45
C TYR A 385 -26.45 1.27 -45.23
N THR A 386 -25.75 1.28 -44.10
CA THR A 386 -24.98 0.12 -43.61
C THR A 386 -25.01 0.10 -42.08
N ILE A 387 -25.60 -0.93 -41.51
CA ILE A 387 -25.50 -1.26 -40.08
C ILE A 387 -24.28 -2.16 -39.92
N LYS A 388 -23.30 -1.76 -39.11
CA LYS A 388 -22.06 -2.52 -38.82
C LYS A 388 -22.05 -3.02 -37.38
N GLY A 389 -21.05 -3.80 -36.98
CA GLY A 389 -20.91 -4.28 -35.59
C GLY A 389 -22.00 -5.25 -35.14
N LEU A 390 -22.67 -5.91 -36.08
CA LEU A 390 -23.71 -6.90 -35.77
C LEU A 390 -23.08 -8.22 -35.33
N ARG A 391 -23.50 -8.78 -34.19
CA ARG A 391 -23.12 -10.16 -33.84
C ARG A 391 -23.71 -11.14 -34.86
N GLY A 392 -23.06 -12.28 -35.06
CA GLY A 392 -23.61 -13.35 -35.92
C GLY A 392 -24.94 -13.87 -35.38
N SER A 393 -26.06 -13.43 -35.95
CA SER A 393 -27.40 -13.82 -35.53
C SER A 393 -28.46 -13.52 -36.60
N SER A 394 -29.72 -13.84 -36.29
CA SER A 394 -30.85 -13.55 -37.16
C SER A 394 -31.50 -12.22 -36.77
N TYR A 395 -31.74 -11.35 -37.75
CA TYR A 395 -32.29 -10.01 -37.55
C TYR A 395 -33.57 -9.77 -38.35
N VAL A 396 -34.46 -8.93 -37.81
CA VAL A 396 -35.54 -8.29 -38.56
C VAL A 396 -35.18 -6.82 -38.72
N VAL A 397 -35.28 -6.30 -39.94
CA VAL A 397 -34.91 -4.90 -40.23
C VAL A 397 -36.17 -4.07 -40.48
N GLU A 398 -36.30 -2.98 -39.72
CA GLU A 398 -37.32 -1.94 -39.87
C GLU A 398 -36.76 -0.73 -40.61
N PHE A 399 -37.62 -0.08 -41.37
CA PHE A 399 -37.39 1.18 -42.06
C PHE A 399 -38.45 2.15 -41.58
N TYR A 400 -38.02 3.19 -40.87
CA TYR A 400 -38.87 4.21 -40.27
C TYR A 400 -38.49 5.58 -40.82
N ASP A 401 -39.49 6.35 -41.26
CA ASP A 401 -39.32 7.75 -41.65
C ASP A 401 -39.71 8.65 -40.47
N PRO A 402 -38.72 9.32 -39.82
CA PRO A 402 -38.98 10.19 -38.68
C PRO A 402 -39.91 11.37 -39.00
N GLU A 403 -39.95 11.81 -40.26
CA GLU A 403 -40.81 12.90 -40.72
C GLU A 403 -42.24 12.44 -41.02
N MET A 404 -42.48 11.12 -40.98
CA MET A 404 -43.77 10.48 -41.23
C MET A 404 -44.35 10.77 -42.62
N HIS A 405 -43.50 11.05 -43.62
CA HIS A 405 -43.91 11.13 -45.02
C HIS A 405 -44.17 9.74 -45.62
N HIS A 406 -43.46 8.72 -45.13
CA HIS A 406 -43.55 7.34 -45.54
C HIS A 406 -44.01 6.42 -44.41
N ALA A 407 -44.80 5.39 -44.73
CA ALA A 407 -45.23 4.42 -43.75
C ALA A 407 -44.08 3.48 -43.35
N THR A 408 -43.95 3.21 -42.05
CA THR A 408 -43.00 2.22 -41.52
C THR A 408 -43.18 0.86 -42.20
N GLN A 409 -42.08 0.23 -42.59
CA GLN A 409 -42.07 -1.12 -43.14
C GLN A 409 -40.91 -1.93 -42.60
N TYR A 410 -41.05 -3.25 -42.67
CA TYR A 410 -39.98 -4.19 -42.42
C TYR A 410 -39.53 -4.82 -43.74
N TYR A 411 -38.30 -5.33 -43.78
CA TYR A 411 -37.71 -5.93 -44.97
C TYR A 411 -38.67 -6.89 -45.68
N SER A 412 -38.66 -6.87 -47.03
CA SER A 412 -39.61 -7.59 -47.89
C SER A 412 -41.06 -7.08 -47.83
N GLY A 413 -41.24 -5.78 -47.55
CA GLY A 413 -42.54 -5.09 -47.59
C GLY A 413 -43.51 -5.55 -46.50
N LYS A 414 -42.99 -6.06 -45.37
CA LYS A 414 -43.80 -6.55 -44.25
C LYS A 414 -44.28 -5.38 -43.41
N LYS A 415 -45.49 -5.47 -42.87
CA LYS A 415 -46.12 -4.38 -42.11
C LYS A 415 -45.82 -4.42 -40.61
N THR A 416 -45.31 -5.54 -40.10
CA THR A 416 -45.07 -5.74 -38.67
C THR A 416 -43.80 -6.56 -38.46
N MET A 417 -43.09 -6.33 -37.35
CA MET A 417 -41.90 -7.11 -36.95
C MET A 417 -42.17 -8.61 -36.86
N TYR A 418 -43.35 -9.01 -36.37
CA TYR A 418 -43.74 -10.44 -36.22
C TYR A 418 -43.96 -11.16 -37.55
N THR A 419 -44.13 -10.41 -38.65
CA THR A 419 -44.21 -10.97 -40.01
C THR A 419 -42.97 -10.68 -40.85
N GLY A 420 -41.97 -10.03 -40.24
CA GLY A 420 -40.71 -9.65 -40.85
C GLY A 420 -39.94 -10.86 -41.36
N THR A 421 -39.18 -10.66 -42.44
CA THR A 421 -38.26 -11.68 -42.94
C THR A 421 -36.97 -11.64 -42.12
N LEU A 422 -36.59 -12.79 -41.55
CA LEU A 422 -35.30 -12.98 -40.88
C LEU A 422 -34.16 -12.89 -41.89
N LEU A 423 -33.18 -12.04 -41.60
CA LEU A 423 -31.88 -11.97 -42.24
C LEU A 423 -30.88 -12.73 -41.38
N THR A 424 -30.09 -13.65 -41.96
CA THR A 424 -29.15 -14.54 -41.26
C THR A 424 -27.74 -14.40 -41.79
#